data_AF-A0AAD5AZZ5-F1
#
_entry.id   AF-A0AAD5AZZ5-F1
#
_cell.length_a   1.000
_cell.length_b   1.000
_cell.length_c   1.000
_cell.angle_alpha   90.00
_cell.angle_beta   90.00
_cell.angle_gamma   90.00
#
_symmetry.space_group_name_H-M   'P 1'
#
loop_
_entity.id
_entity.type
_entity.pdbx_description
1 polymer ?
#
loop_
_entity_poly.entity_id
_entity_poly.type
_entity_poly.pdbx_seq_one_letter_code
_entity_poly.pdbx_strand_id
1 'polypeptide(L)'
;MQKEKRKTKEEVYRGEWLLEESKNRASPGNKGLVLKSPGRHHAISAYLSTVYHFNEKPLCLQYEVFFQNGIECGGGYIKLLSHSDDLQLSQFNDATPYSIMFGPDKCGSMYKVHFIFNHRNPLTGSYEEKHARQPKTDLSDYFTDHSPHLYTLSEY
;
A
#
# COMPACT_ATOMS: atom_id res chain seq x y z
N MET A 1 -13.80 -30.93 16.73
CA MET A 1 -14.04 -30.26 15.43
C MET A 1 -12.71 -29.70 14.95
N GLN A 2 -12.08 -30.37 13.98
CA GLN A 2 -10.77 -29.97 13.46
C GLN A 2 -10.93 -28.66 12.65
N LYS A 3 -10.21 -27.60 13.03
CA LYS A 3 -10.13 -26.39 12.21
C LYS A 3 -9.21 -26.72 11.03
N GLU A 4 -9.78 -26.83 9.83
CA GLU A 4 -9.01 -26.85 8.60
C GLU A 4 -8.16 -25.57 8.53
N LYS A 5 -6.84 -25.74 8.54
CA LYS A 5 -5.92 -24.68 8.12
C LYS A 5 -6.20 -24.42 6.65
N ARG A 6 -6.85 -23.30 6.32
CA ARG A 6 -6.87 -22.76 4.96
C ARG A 6 -5.41 -22.66 4.50
N LYS A 7 -5.01 -23.47 3.52
CA LYS A 7 -3.77 -23.26 2.77
C LYS A 7 -3.91 -21.90 2.08
N THR A 8 -3.28 -20.87 2.61
CA THR A 8 -3.04 -19.63 1.89
C THR A 8 -2.19 -19.97 0.66
N LYS A 9 -2.75 -19.82 -0.54
CA LYS A 9 -1.93 -19.78 -1.75
C LYS A 9 -1.07 -18.52 -1.60
N GLU A 10 0.25 -18.68 -1.51
CA GLU A 10 1.17 -17.55 -1.61
C GLU A 10 0.87 -16.81 -2.91
N GLU A 11 0.43 -15.55 -2.80
CA GLU A 11 0.14 -14.74 -3.96
C GLU A 11 1.47 -14.29 -4.59
N VAL A 12 1.77 -14.85 -5.76
CA VAL A 12 2.99 -14.50 -6.49
C VAL A 12 2.76 -13.19 -7.24
N TYR A 13 3.46 -12.12 -6.82
CA TYR A 13 3.51 -10.86 -7.54
C TYR A 13 4.23 -11.03 -8.88
N ARG A 14 3.47 -11.10 -9.98
CA ARG A 14 3.99 -11.29 -11.35
C ARG A 14 3.66 -10.13 -12.28
N GLY A 15 3.05 -9.08 -11.75
CA GLY A 15 2.75 -7.88 -12.52
C GLY A 15 4.02 -7.12 -12.91
N GLU A 16 4.06 -6.64 -14.15
CA GLU A 16 5.18 -5.86 -14.68
C GLU A 16 5.04 -4.38 -14.30
N TRP A 17 6.20 -3.80 -13.97
CA TRP A 17 6.39 -2.38 -13.70
C TRP A 17 7.25 -1.76 -14.78
N LEU A 18 6.89 -0.57 -15.25
CA LEU A 18 7.71 0.24 -16.15
C LEU A 18 7.87 1.67 -15.62
N LEU A 19 9.00 2.29 -15.94
CA LEU A 19 9.23 3.71 -15.72
C LEU A 19 8.76 4.50 -16.94
N GLU A 20 7.67 5.24 -16.79
CA GLU A 20 7.06 6.01 -17.87
C GLU A 20 6.78 7.44 -17.43
N GLU A 21 6.80 8.37 -18.37
CA GLU A 21 6.34 9.73 -18.12
C GLU A 21 4.83 9.73 -17.87
N SER A 22 4.39 10.60 -16.97
CA SER A 22 2.98 10.80 -16.69
C SER A 22 2.24 11.27 -17.95
N LYS A 23 1.02 10.76 -18.16
CA LYS A 23 0.11 11.33 -19.18
C LYS A 23 -0.27 12.78 -18.89
N ASN A 24 -0.10 13.23 -17.65
CA ASN A 24 -0.25 14.62 -17.27
C ASN A 24 0.97 15.42 -17.78
N ARG A 25 0.73 16.31 -18.74
CA ARG A 25 1.76 17.14 -19.38
C ARG A 25 2.27 18.28 -18.48
N ALA A 26 1.71 18.48 -17.30
CA ALA A 26 2.12 19.54 -16.37
C ALA A 26 3.57 19.39 -15.87
N SER A 27 4.10 18.16 -15.89
CA SER A 27 5.47 17.87 -15.40
C SER A 27 6.27 17.06 -16.42
N PRO A 28 6.72 17.67 -17.54
CA PRO A 28 7.49 16.97 -18.58
C PRO A 28 8.76 16.31 -18.01
N GLY A 29 9.04 15.08 -18.44
CA GLY A 29 10.21 14.32 -17.98
C GLY A 29 10.08 13.69 -16.58
N ASN A 30 9.02 13.99 -15.81
CA ASN A 30 8.77 13.32 -14.54
C ASN A 30 8.21 11.90 -14.79
N LYS A 31 8.96 10.88 -14.34
CA LYS A 31 8.61 9.48 -14.54
C LYS A 31 8.06 8.85 -13.26
N GLY A 32 7.02 8.05 -13.42
CA GLY A 32 6.45 7.23 -12.36
C GLY A 32 6.67 5.74 -12.60
N LEU A 33 6.56 4.95 -11.53
CA LEU A 33 6.42 3.49 -11.62
C LEU A 33 4.98 3.16 -12.02
N VAL A 34 4.81 2.57 -13.21
CA VAL A 34 3.51 2.29 -13.81
C VAL A 34 3.26 0.78 -13.87
N LEU A 35 2.09 0.36 -13.40
CA LEU A 35 1.62 -1.03 -13.49
C LEU A 35 1.13 -1.30 -14.92
N LYS A 36 1.64 -2.34 -15.58
CA LYS A 36 1.35 -2.60 -17.01
C LYS A 36 0.55 -3.88 -17.29
N SER A 37 0.27 -4.70 -16.28
CA SER A 37 -0.32 -6.03 -16.46
C SER A 37 -1.74 -6.11 -15.87
N PRO A 38 -2.81 -5.88 -16.65
CA PRO A 38 -4.18 -5.96 -16.14
C PRO A 38 -4.49 -7.30 -15.47
N GLY A 39 -5.20 -7.28 -14.34
CA GLY A 39 -5.63 -8.50 -13.63
C GLY A 39 -4.50 -9.32 -13.01
N ARG A 40 -3.33 -8.71 -12.78
CA ARG A 40 -2.20 -9.32 -12.05
C ARG A 40 -1.98 -8.59 -10.74
N HIS A 41 -1.40 -9.30 -9.77
CA HIS A 41 -0.90 -8.68 -8.55
C HIS A 41 0.49 -8.12 -8.79
N HIS A 42 0.67 -6.86 -8.43
CA HIS A 42 1.92 -6.13 -8.51
C HIS A 42 2.42 -5.85 -7.12
N ALA A 43 3.72 -6.03 -6.94
CA ALA A 43 4.43 -5.41 -5.85
C ALA A 43 5.86 -5.13 -6.26
N ILE A 44 6.43 -4.16 -5.58
CA ILE A 44 7.85 -3.89 -5.55
C ILE A 44 8.18 -3.48 -4.11
N SER A 45 9.38 -3.80 -3.65
CA SER A 45 9.83 -3.47 -2.32
C SER A 45 11.23 -2.90 -2.37
N ALA A 46 11.52 -1.99 -1.45
CA ALA A 46 12.83 -1.40 -1.27
C ALA A 46 13.09 -1.18 0.21
N TYR A 47 14.34 -1.27 0.63
CA TYR A 47 14.73 -0.90 1.99
C TYR A 47 14.65 0.63 2.15
N LEU A 48 14.23 1.08 3.33
CA LEU A 48 14.46 2.46 3.74
C LEU A 48 15.97 2.67 3.99
N SER A 49 16.42 3.92 3.92
CA SER A 49 17.82 4.28 4.21
C SER A 49 18.22 3.93 5.65
N THR A 50 17.28 4.02 6.59
CA THR A 50 17.46 3.69 8.01
C THR A 50 16.21 3.02 8.53
N VAL A 51 16.37 2.15 9.54
CA VAL A 51 15.23 1.61 10.30
C VAL A 51 14.52 2.77 10.99
N TYR A 52 13.20 2.80 10.87
CA TYR A 52 12.37 3.81 11.51
C TYR A 52 11.79 3.27 12.82
N HIS A 53 12.00 4.01 13.92
CA HIS A 53 11.44 3.69 15.22
C HIS A 53 10.37 4.73 15.61
N PHE A 54 9.18 4.25 16.00
CA PHE A 54 8.00 5.06 16.31
C PHE A 54 8.06 5.80 17.67
N ASN A 55 9.21 5.82 18.34
CA ASN A 55 9.39 6.41 19.67
C ASN A 55 10.18 7.73 19.67
N GLU A 56 10.83 8.08 18.56
CA GLU A 56 11.70 9.26 18.50
C GLU A 56 11.01 10.47 17.86
N LYS A 57 10.32 10.26 16.73
CA LYS A 57 9.76 11.34 15.90
C LYS A 57 8.39 10.95 15.34
N PRO A 58 7.54 11.95 15.02
CA PRO A 58 6.34 11.77 14.22
C PRO A 58 6.66 11.17 12.85
N LEU A 59 5.83 10.23 12.40
CA LEU A 59 5.95 9.67 11.05
C LEU A 59 5.21 10.57 10.07
N CYS A 60 5.88 10.95 8.98
CA CYS A 60 5.25 11.53 7.80
C CYS A 60 5.51 10.62 6.59
N LEU A 61 4.45 10.04 6.04
CA LEU A 61 4.49 9.20 4.86
C LEU A 61 3.65 9.85 3.77
N GLN A 62 4.29 10.20 2.66
CA GLN A 62 3.63 10.91 1.57
C GLN A 62 4.07 10.38 0.22
N TYR A 63 3.12 10.17 -0.68
CA TYR A 63 3.36 9.74 -2.06
C TYR A 63 2.19 10.09 -2.96
N GLU A 64 2.43 10.08 -4.26
CA GLU A 64 1.42 10.37 -5.27
C GLU A 64 0.93 9.07 -5.93
N VAL A 65 -0.37 8.98 -6.16
CA VAL A 65 -0.97 7.94 -7.01
C VAL A 65 -1.73 8.62 -8.14
N PHE A 66 -1.60 8.06 -9.34
CA PHE A 66 -2.30 8.56 -10.51
C PHE A 66 -2.96 7.42 -11.28
N PHE A 67 -4.29 7.34 -11.21
CA PHE A 67 -5.10 6.39 -11.97
C PHE A 67 -5.30 6.87 -13.42
N GLN A 68 -4.22 6.83 -14.21
CA GLN A 68 -4.13 7.43 -15.54
C GLN A 68 -5.24 7.02 -16.52
N ASN A 69 -5.74 5.79 -16.42
CA ASN A 69 -6.78 5.24 -17.29
C ASN A 69 -8.10 4.99 -16.55
N GLY A 70 -8.24 5.52 -15.33
CA GLY A 70 -9.24 5.07 -14.37
C GLY A 70 -8.89 3.69 -13.79
N ILE A 71 -9.70 3.23 -12.83
CA ILE A 71 -9.53 1.94 -12.18
C ILE A 71 -10.90 1.35 -11.82
N GLU A 72 -11.12 0.07 -12.16
CA GLU A 72 -12.34 -0.65 -11.79
C GLU A 72 -12.22 -1.33 -10.43
N CYS A 73 -11.15 -2.12 -10.26
CA CYS A 73 -10.78 -2.75 -9.02
C CYS A 73 -9.25 -2.89 -8.91
N GLY A 74 -8.68 -2.40 -7.82
CA GLY A 74 -7.26 -2.47 -7.48
C GLY A 74 -6.84 -1.41 -6.45
N GLY A 75 -5.67 -1.63 -5.87
CA GLY A 75 -5.08 -0.75 -4.85
C GLY A 75 -3.89 0.05 -5.39
N GLY A 76 -3.71 1.24 -4.83
CA GLY A 76 -2.51 2.06 -4.98
C GLY A 76 -1.81 2.29 -3.64
N TYR A 77 -2.01 1.41 -2.66
CA TYR A 77 -1.49 1.57 -1.31
C TYR A 77 -0.04 1.08 -1.16
N ILE A 78 0.60 1.53 -0.09
CA ILE A 78 1.94 1.11 0.32
C ILE A 78 1.90 0.41 1.68
N LYS A 79 2.82 -0.53 1.89
CA LYS A 79 3.07 -1.20 3.17
C LYS A 79 4.45 -0.81 3.68
N LEU A 80 4.54 -0.32 4.91
CA LEU A 80 5.78 -0.20 5.66
C LEU A 80 6.05 -1.53 6.37
N LEU A 81 7.03 -2.29 5.87
CA LEU A 81 7.36 -3.61 6.39
C LEU A 81 7.91 -3.52 7.81
N SER A 82 7.57 -4.49 8.65
CA SER A 82 8.10 -4.57 10.01
C SER A 82 9.56 -5.00 9.95
N HIS A 83 10.42 -4.33 10.71
CA HIS A 83 11.82 -4.68 10.77
C HIS A 83 12.02 -6.03 11.49
N SER A 84 12.88 -6.87 10.92
CA SER A 84 13.47 -8.05 11.54
C SER A 84 14.83 -8.31 10.91
N ASP A 85 15.76 -8.93 11.65
CA ASP A 85 17.10 -9.26 11.12
C ASP A 85 17.02 -10.23 9.92
N ASP A 86 15.98 -11.05 9.86
CA ASP A 86 15.74 -12.02 8.78
C ASP A 86 14.99 -11.43 7.57
N LEU A 87 14.68 -10.13 7.55
CA LEU A 87 13.89 -9.52 6.47
C LEU A 87 14.66 -9.52 5.14
N GLN A 88 14.26 -10.40 4.22
CA GLN A 88 14.79 -10.48 2.87
C GLN A 88 13.74 -10.05 1.84
N LEU A 89 13.95 -8.90 1.19
CA LEU A 89 12.99 -8.37 0.21
C LEU A 89 12.82 -9.25 -1.04
N SER A 90 13.79 -10.10 -1.35
CA SER A 90 13.69 -11.10 -2.42
C SER A 90 12.63 -12.18 -2.12
N GLN A 91 12.26 -12.36 -0.85
CA GLN A 91 11.23 -13.28 -0.38
C GLN A 91 9.91 -12.56 -0.05
N PHE A 92 9.80 -11.27 -0.40
CA PHE A 92 8.61 -10.48 -0.13
C PHE A 92 7.37 -11.10 -0.78
N ASN A 93 6.31 -11.22 0.02
CA ASN A 93 5.02 -11.78 -0.35
C ASN A 93 3.88 -11.14 0.47
N ASP A 94 2.66 -11.58 0.24
CA ASP A 94 1.45 -11.11 0.92
C ASP A 94 1.48 -11.34 2.44
N ALA A 95 2.14 -12.41 2.90
CA ALA A 95 2.32 -12.76 4.30
C ALA A 95 3.48 -12.03 5.00
N THR A 96 4.27 -11.23 4.27
CA THR A 96 5.40 -10.51 4.87
C THR A 96 4.90 -9.51 5.91
N PRO A 97 5.39 -9.57 7.17
CA PRO A 97 4.93 -8.69 8.23
C PRO A 97 5.11 -7.22 7.90
N TYR A 98 4.07 -6.43 8.14
CA TYR A 98 4.11 -4.97 8.02
C TYR A 98 3.62 -4.31 9.30
N SER A 99 4.08 -3.07 9.51
CA SER A 99 3.69 -2.22 10.63
C SER A 99 2.54 -1.30 10.25
N ILE A 100 2.60 -0.71 9.05
CA ILE A 100 1.58 0.21 8.53
C ILE A 100 1.23 -0.16 7.08
N MET A 101 -0.05 -0.15 6.73
CA MET A 101 -0.52 -0.08 5.35
C MET A 101 -1.32 1.21 5.17
N PHE A 102 -0.98 1.99 4.15
CA PHE A 102 -1.61 3.28 3.90
C PHE A 102 -1.81 3.55 2.41
N GLY A 103 -3.02 3.98 2.02
CA GLY A 103 -3.27 4.43 0.66
C GLY A 103 -4.63 4.11 0.05
N PRO A 104 -4.85 4.55 -1.21
CA PRO A 104 -6.11 4.36 -1.91
C PRO A 104 -6.33 2.90 -2.31
N ASP A 105 -7.58 2.46 -2.26
CA ASP A 105 -8.04 1.18 -2.77
C ASP A 105 -9.47 1.31 -3.30
N LYS A 106 -9.70 0.83 -4.50
CA LYS A 106 -11.03 0.81 -5.12
C LYS A 106 -11.38 -0.60 -5.55
N CYS A 107 -12.63 -1.01 -5.33
CA CYS A 107 -13.17 -2.18 -6.02
C CYS A 107 -14.66 -2.02 -6.28
N GLY A 108 -15.05 -1.96 -7.55
CA GLY A 108 -16.41 -1.62 -7.96
C GLY A 108 -16.78 -0.21 -7.47
N SER A 109 -17.90 -0.08 -6.76
CA SER A 109 -18.38 1.19 -6.19
C SER A 109 -17.81 1.49 -4.80
N MET A 110 -16.86 0.70 -4.30
CA MET A 110 -16.23 0.92 -3.00
C MET A 110 -14.93 1.70 -3.20
N TYR A 111 -14.89 2.92 -2.69
CA TYR A 111 -13.73 3.81 -2.69
C TYR A 111 -13.22 3.92 -1.25
N LYS A 112 -11.95 3.61 -1.01
CA LYS A 112 -11.37 3.59 0.33
C LYS A 112 -9.99 4.23 0.34
N VAL A 113 -9.63 4.76 1.50
CA VAL A 113 -8.23 5.00 1.88
C VAL A 113 -7.94 4.11 3.08
N HIS A 114 -7.03 3.16 2.91
CA HIS A 114 -6.54 2.35 4.01
C HIS A 114 -5.66 3.19 4.91
N PHE A 115 -5.89 3.08 6.20
CA PHE A 115 -4.87 3.28 7.21
C PHE A 115 -5.02 2.12 8.19
N ILE A 116 -4.08 1.20 8.14
CA ILE A 116 -4.06 -0.02 8.94
C ILE A 116 -2.74 -0.04 9.69
N PHE A 117 -2.82 -0.16 11.01
CA PHE A 117 -1.65 -0.39 11.85
C PHE A 117 -1.70 -1.80 12.43
N ASN A 118 -0.58 -2.51 12.39
CA ASN A 118 -0.48 -3.85 12.91
C ASN A 118 -0.03 -3.80 14.38
N HIS A 119 -1.00 -3.88 15.29
CA HIS A 119 -0.76 -3.67 16.71
C HIS A 119 -0.31 -4.94 17.41
N ARG A 120 0.82 -4.87 18.13
CA ARG A 120 1.24 -5.95 19.02
C ARG A 120 0.54 -5.81 20.37
N ASN A 121 -0.26 -6.79 20.75
CA ASN A 121 -0.82 -6.88 22.08
C ASN A 121 0.31 -7.06 23.11
N PRO A 122 0.46 -6.16 24.11
CA PRO A 122 1.58 -6.22 25.06
C PRO A 122 1.49 -7.40 26.04
N LEU A 123 0.30 -7.98 26.26
CA LEU A 123 0.09 -9.10 27.18
C LEU A 123 0.32 -10.45 26.49
N THR A 124 -0.25 -10.63 25.29
CA THR A 124 -0.20 -11.91 24.57
C THR A 124 0.92 -11.98 23.55
N GLY A 125 1.49 -10.84 23.15
CA GLY A 125 2.45 -10.73 22.05
C GLY A 125 1.85 -10.94 20.66
N SER A 126 0.54 -11.21 20.55
CA SER A 126 -0.13 -11.43 19.27
C SER A 126 -0.31 -10.12 18.50
N TYR A 127 -0.19 -10.20 17.19
CA TYR A 127 -0.43 -9.08 16.28
C TYR A 127 -1.87 -9.07 15.80
N GLU A 128 -2.47 -7.88 15.70
CA GLU A 128 -3.80 -7.67 15.18
C GLU A 128 -3.82 -6.41 14.30
N GLU A 129 -4.38 -6.53 13.10
CA GLU A 129 -4.64 -5.38 12.24
C GLU A 129 -5.75 -4.51 12.82
N LYS A 130 -5.45 -3.23 13.01
CA LYS A 130 -6.40 -2.21 13.43
C LYS A 130 -6.64 -1.27 12.26
N HIS A 131 -7.88 -1.22 11.82
CA HIS A 131 -8.29 -0.41 10.67
C HIS A 131 -8.84 0.93 11.15
N ALA A 132 -8.31 2.01 10.59
CA ALA A 132 -8.90 3.32 10.78
C ALA A 132 -10.28 3.40 10.12
N ARG A 133 -11.13 4.26 10.69
CA ARG A 133 -12.42 4.59 10.07
C ARG A 133 -12.19 5.34 8.77
N GLN A 134 -13.00 5.04 7.77
CA GLN A 134 -12.95 5.77 6.51
C GLN A 134 -13.34 7.25 6.71
N PRO A 135 -12.75 8.18 5.94
CA PRO A 135 -13.14 9.57 5.96
C PRO A 135 -14.61 9.72 5.55
N LYS A 136 -15.26 10.79 6.02
CA LYS A 136 -16.65 11.10 5.64
C LYS A 136 -16.77 11.75 4.26
N THR A 137 -15.66 12.22 3.72
CA THR A 137 -15.58 12.85 2.40
C THR A 137 -15.83 11.80 1.33
N ASP A 138 -16.50 12.20 0.24
CA ASP A 138 -16.57 11.35 -0.94
C ASP A 138 -15.17 11.23 -1.56
N LEU A 139 -14.76 9.98 -1.78
CA LEU A 139 -13.45 9.66 -2.34
C LEU A 139 -13.51 9.41 -3.84
N SER A 140 -14.70 9.39 -4.46
CA SER A 140 -14.90 8.98 -5.86
C SER A 140 -14.00 9.74 -6.84
N ASP A 141 -13.95 11.07 -6.74
CA ASP A 141 -13.16 11.94 -7.62
C ASP A 141 -11.68 11.59 -7.64
N TYR A 142 -11.09 11.17 -6.51
CA TYR A 142 -9.67 10.79 -6.41
C TYR A 142 -9.29 9.58 -7.27
N PHE A 143 -10.28 8.83 -7.77
CA PHE A 143 -10.08 7.66 -8.61
C PHE A 143 -10.54 7.86 -10.06
N THR A 144 -11.33 8.91 -10.34
CA THR A 144 -12.06 9.09 -11.60
C THR A 144 -11.76 10.41 -12.32
N ASP A 145 -11.19 11.41 -11.65
CA ASP A 145 -10.92 12.73 -12.23
C ASP A 145 -9.71 12.77 -13.17
N HIS A 146 -9.02 11.64 -13.35
CA HIS A 146 -7.82 11.50 -14.16
C HIS A 146 -6.71 12.51 -13.80
N SER A 147 -6.60 12.87 -12.52
CA SER A 147 -5.51 13.69 -11.98
C SER A 147 -4.64 12.90 -11.00
N PRO A 148 -3.34 13.25 -10.88
CA PRO A 148 -2.50 12.73 -9.80
C PRO A 148 -2.96 13.30 -8.46
N HIS A 149 -3.02 12.44 -7.43
CA HIS A 149 -3.42 12.84 -6.07
C HIS A 149 -2.32 12.49 -5.07
N LEU A 150 -2.08 13.41 -4.14
CA LEU A 150 -1.10 13.27 -3.07
C LEU A 150 -1.77 12.70 -1.82
N TYR A 151 -1.27 11.56 -1.34
CA TYR A 151 -1.74 10.91 -0.12
C TYR A 151 -0.73 11.11 0.99
N THR A 152 -1.16 11.68 2.11
CA THR A 152 -0.30 11.99 3.26
C THR A 152 -0.85 11.36 4.53
N LEU A 153 0.00 10.62 5.23
CA LEU A 153 -0.22 10.14 6.59
C LEU A 153 0.75 10.88 7.51
N SER A 154 0.20 11.58 8.50
CA SER A 154 0.97 12.24 9.56
C SER A 154 0.51 11.68 10.91
N GLU A 155 1.39 10.92 11.55
CA GLU A 155 1.18 10.36 12.88
C GLU A 155 2.09 11.08 13.88
N TYR A 156 1.49 11.76 14.85
CA TYR A 156 2.16 12.61 15.84
C TYR A 156 2.19 11.96 17.23
#